data_AF-A0A6B1DY58-F1
#
_entry.id   AF-A0A6B1DY58-F1
#
_cell.length_a   1.000
_cell.length_b   1.000
_cell.length_c   1.000
_cell.angle_alpha   90.00
_cell.angle_beta   90.00
_cell.angle_gamma   90.00
#
_symmetry.space_group_name_H-M   'P 1'
#
loop_
_entity.id
_entity.type
_entity.pdbx_description
1 polymer ?
#
loop_
_entity_poly.entity_id
_entity_poly.type
_entity_poly.pdbx_seq_one_letter_code
_entity_poly.pdbx_strand_id
1 'polypeptide(L)'
;MSDARHDYIERVRQILNPEGRSVNPLTDLRDRLVNPGQAHRGGAAQVEFLRAVEGNALLEYLASHGVGKEFESLGTPLLPVKLQESEFVKAPVSTARMIRSTYRSLSPQEAASVNVWNAITLHNIQEDRLEAPYLAASSDKTSGRHRIQKALRARDRKQKRKQVDDCVRTVFRTMGGLRRIRGYVSVISDCTLSRHWWMGHTIENAVLDDNRAWEELNRFWGVIAEYAMQRLTIIGSPVLMYGLITHLTSHPVDTQARLEEVLKRMGVLFSEVSGHSWSRNDVQDLLSQRVST
;
A
#
# COMPACT_ATOMS: atom_id res chain seq x y z
N MET A 1 -3.29 -10.72 -32.86
CA MET A 1 -2.36 -10.52 -31.72
C MET A 1 -2.86 -9.52 -30.67
N SER A 2 -4.12 -9.06 -30.72
CA SER A 2 -4.75 -8.25 -29.67
C SER A 2 -5.17 -9.06 -28.43
N ASP A 3 -5.27 -10.38 -28.57
CA ASP A 3 -6.07 -11.18 -27.64
C ASP A 3 -5.34 -11.50 -26.34
N ALA A 4 -4.04 -11.84 -26.34
CA ALA A 4 -3.32 -12.16 -25.11
C ALA A 4 -3.20 -10.98 -24.11
N ARG A 5 -3.10 -9.74 -24.64
CA ARG A 5 -3.06 -8.52 -23.81
C ARG A 5 -4.46 -8.16 -23.28
N HIS A 6 -5.50 -8.35 -24.09
CA HIS A 6 -6.90 -8.17 -23.65
C HIS A 6 -7.29 -9.22 -22.60
N ASP A 7 -6.89 -10.47 -22.80
CA ASP A 7 -7.23 -11.62 -21.95
C ASP A 7 -6.47 -11.60 -20.61
N TYR A 8 -5.31 -10.96 -20.56
CA TYR A 8 -4.61 -10.63 -19.30
C TYR A 8 -5.25 -9.45 -18.57
N ILE A 9 -5.60 -8.37 -19.27
CA ILE A 9 -6.29 -7.21 -18.68
C ILE A 9 -7.65 -7.61 -18.13
N GLU A 10 -8.40 -8.47 -18.82
CA GLU A 10 -9.67 -9.00 -18.35
C GLU A 10 -9.50 -10.00 -17.20
N ARG A 11 -8.48 -10.87 -17.21
CA ARG A 11 -8.17 -11.72 -16.03
C ARG A 11 -7.80 -10.89 -14.81
N VAL A 12 -6.94 -9.89 -14.98
CA VAL A 12 -6.59 -8.95 -13.91
C VAL A 12 -7.86 -8.21 -13.46
N ARG A 13 -8.70 -7.69 -14.35
CA ARG A 13 -9.98 -7.04 -13.97
C ARG A 13 -10.98 -7.98 -13.27
N GLN A 14 -11.11 -9.23 -13.68
CA GLN A 14 -12.00 -10.24 -13.10
C GLN A 14 -11.49 -10.73 -11.73
N ILE A 15 -10.18 -10.89 -11.58
CA ILE A 15 -9.48 -11.13 -10.30
C ILE A 15 -9.71 -9.98 -9.32
N LEU A 16 -9.69 -8.76 -9.85
CA LEU A 16 -9.66 -7.55 -9.07
C LEU A 16 -11.07 -7.04 -8.73
N ASN A 17 -12.09 -7.27 -9.57
CA ASN A 17 -13.45 -6.78 -9.38
C ASN A 17 -14.46 -7.94 -9.41
N PRO A 18 -14.57 -8.74 -8.33
CA PRO A 18 -15.58 -9.78 -8.26
C PRO A 18 -16.95 -9.09 -8.24
N GLU A 19 -17.71 -9.30 -9.31
CA GLU A 19 -19.06 -8.76 -9.44
C GLU A 19 -19.90 -9.16 -8.22
N GLY A 20 -20.58 -8.16 -7.67
CA GLY A 20 -21.58 -8.34 -6.61
C GLY A 20 -20.98 -8.45 -5.21
N ARG A 21 -20.89 -7.33 -4.48
CA ARG A 21 -20.89 -7.36 -3.01
C ARG A 21 -21.66 -6.18 -2.44
N SER A 22 -22.46 -6.51 -1.43
CA SER A 22 -23.11 -5.60 -0.49
C SER A 22 -22.15 -4.49 -0.07
N VAL A 23 -22.71 -3.32 0.21
CA VAL A 23 -21.92 -2.19 0.65
C VAL A 23 -21.37 -2.53 2.03
N ASN A 24 -20.06 -2.77 2.10
CA ASN A 24 -19.37 -3.06 3.35
C ASN A 24 -19.50 -1.80 4.26
N PRO A 25 -19.98 -1.92 5.51
CA PRO A 25 -20.22 -0.79 6.41
C PRO A 25 -18.99 0.11 6.64
N LEU A 26 -17.78 -0.47 6.61
CA LEU A 26 -16.54 0.29 6.73
C LEU A 26 -16.25 1.12 5.47
N THR A 27 -16.61 0.60 4.29
CA THR A 27 -16.57 1.36 3.04
C THR A 27 -17.53 2.56 3.09
N ASP A 28 -18.75 2.37 3.60
CA ASP A 28 -19.73 3.46 3.75
C ASP A 28 -19.30 4.51 4.76
N LEU A 29 -18.81 4.07 5.91
CA LEU A 29 -18.26 4.97 6.92
C LEU A 29 -17.08 5.77 6.37
N ARG A 30 -16.14 5.11 5.68
CA ARG A 30 -15.02 5.78 5.01
C ARG A 30 -15.50 6.81 4.02
N ASP A 31 -16.44 6.46 3.14
CA ASP A 31 -16.88 7.36 2.07
C ASP A 31 -17.57 8.60 2.66
N ARG A 32 -18.36 8.43 3.74
CA ARG A 32 -18.91 9.54 4.54
C ARG A 32 -17.82 10.41 5.17
N LEU A 33 -16.76 9.81 5.72
CA LEU A 33 -15.71 10.55 6.42
C LEU A 33 -14.67 11.18 5.46
N VAL A 34 -14.37 10.59 4.32
CA VAL A 34 -13.30 11.03 3.39
C VAL A 34 -13.83 11.92 2.27
N ASN A 35 -15.09 11.75 1.89
CA ASN A 35 -15.79 12.55 0.89
C ASN A 35 -17.02 13.29 1.44
N PRO A 36 -16.94 13.99 2.59
CA PRO A 36 -18.12 14.58 3.24
C PRO A 36 -18.69 15.82 2.50
N GLY A 37 -18.16 16.18 1.33
CA GLY A 37 -18.35 17.48 0.69
C GLY A 37 -17.44 18.57 1.29
N GLN A 38 -17.17 19.66 0.54
CA GLN A 38 -16.19 20.67 0.98
C GLN A 38 -16.57 21.34 2.32
N ALA A 39 -17.87 21.57 2.56
CA ALA A 39 -18.38 22.24 3.75
C ALA A 39 -18.16 21.44 5.06
N HIS A 40 -18.02 20.12 4.95
CA HIS A 40 -17.95 19.21 6.09
C HIS A 40 -16.55 18.62 6.32
N ARG A 41 -15.56 18.99 5.50
CA ARG A 41 -14.15 18.65 5.74
C ARG A 41 -13.66 19.29 7.05
N GLY A 42 -13.01 18.49 7.88
CA GLY A 42 -12.65 18.81 9.25
C GLY A 42 -13.83 18.92 10.21
N GLY A 43 -14.97 18.32 9.87
CA GLY A 43 -16.22 18.41 10.63
C GLY A 43 -16.22 17.56 11.92
N ALA A 44 -17.34 17.62 12.64
CA ALA A 44 -17.50 16.94 13.92
C ALA A 44 -17.28 15.41 13.84
N ALA A 45 -17.84 14.75 12.82
CA ALA A 45 -17.67 13.30 12.63
C ALA A 45 -16.21 12.90 12.43
N GLN A 46 -15.42 13.67 11.66
CA GLN A 46 -13.99 13.42 11.49
C GLN A 46 -13.21 13.67 12.78
N VAL A 47 -13.58 14.69 13.56
CA VAL A 47 -12.97 14.96 14.88
C VAL A 47 -13.26 13.83 15.87
N GLU A 48 -14.49 13.34 15.91
CA GLU A 48 -14.91 12.22 16.76
C GLU A 48 -14.14 10.94 16.40
N PHE A 49 -14.07 10.62 15.10
CA PHE A 49 -13.26 9.51 14.60
C PHE A 49 -11.79 9.63 15.04
N LEU A 50 -11.16 10.80 14.86
CA LEU A 50 -9.76 10.99 15.26
C LEU A 50 -9.55 10.86 16.77
N ARG A 51 -10.52 11.27 17.60
CA ARG A 51 -10.45 11.06 19.05
C ARG A 51 -10.54 9.58 19.41
N ALA A 52 -11.39 8.82 18.73
CA ALA A 52 -11.45 7.37 18.92
C ALA A 52 -10.12 6.70 18.54
N VAL A 53 -9.52 7.10 17.41
CA VAL A 53 -8.19 6.64 17.00
C VAL A 53 -7.12 7.02 18.04
N GLU A 54 -7.10 8.27 18.53
CA GLU A 54 -6.14 8.73 19.54
C GLU A 54 -6.24 7.94 20.86
N GLY A 55 -7.46 7.61 21.27
CA GLY A 55 -7.75 6.94 22.54
C GLY A 55 -7.71 5.41 22.50
N ASN A 56 -7.29 4.79 21.39
CA ASN A 56 -7.42 3.35 21.15
C ASN A 56 -8.88 2.82 21.22
N ALA A 57 -9.88 3.70 21.12
CA ALA A 57 -11.31 3.36 21.08
C ALA A 57 -11.82 3.20 19.64
N LEU A 58 -10.93 2.96 18.67
CA LEU A 58 -11.29 2.83 17.26
C LEU A 58 -12.29 1.70 17.04
N LEU A 59 -12.09 0.52 17.66
CA LEU A 59 -12.98 -0.63 17.48
C LEU A 59 -14.39 -0.35 18.01
N GLU A 60 -14.51 0.31 19.16
CA GLU A 60 -15.79 0.74 19.73
C GLU A 60 -16.50 1.75 18.83
N TYR A 61 -15.76 2.72 18.29
CA TYR A 61 -16.28 3.69 17.33
C TYR A 61 -16.78 3.00 16.06
N LEU A 62 -16.03 2.03 15.54
CA LEU A 62 -16.44 1.25 14.37
C LEU A 62 -17.71 0.45 14.67
N ALA A 63 -17.76 -0.24 15.81
CA ALA A 63 -18.93 -1.02 16.24
C ALA A 63 -20.19 -0.16 16.36
N SER A 64 -20.09 1.05 16.92
CA SER A 64 -21.22 1.99 17.03
C SER A 64 -21.74 2.49 15.67
N HIS A 65 -20.93 2.36 14.61
CA HIS A 65 -21.27 2.70 13.23
C HIS A 65 -21.62 1.47 12.37
N GLY A 66 -21.87 0.32 13.00
CA GLY A 66 -22.28 -0.92 12.32
C GLY A 66 -21.13 -1.69 11.67
N VAL A 67 -19.89 -1.40 12.05
CA VAL A 67 -18.67 -2.06 11.54
C VAL A 67 -18.15 -3.03 12.60
N GLY A 68 -18.07 -4.34 12.32
CA GLY A 68 -17.44 -5.26 13.28
C GLY A 68 -17.67 -6.76 13.05
N LYS A 69 -18.90 -7.18 12.74
CA LYS A 69 -19.24 -8.62 12.63
C LYS A 69 -18.64 -9.33 11.40
N GLU A 70 -18.10 -8.57 10.46
CA GLU A 70 -17.58 -9.09 9.19
C GLU A 70 -16.11 -9.54 9.28
N PHE A 71 -15.41 -9.18 10.36
CA PHE A 71 -13.96 -9.37 10.49
C PHE A 71 -13.57 -10.53 11.42
N GLU A 72 -14.47 -10.93 12.32
CA GLU A 72 -14.26 -12.04 13.27
C GLU A 72 -14.12 -13.42 12.59
N SER A 73 -14.54 -13.56 11.33
CA SER A 73 -14.64 -14.85 10.64
C SER A 73 -13.51 -15.19 9.67
N LEU A 74 -12.52 -14.30 9.46
CA LEU A 74 -11.55 -14.47 8.38
C LEU A 74 -10.36 -15.38 8.70
N GLY A 75 -10.22 -15.87 9.95
CA GLY A 75 -9.07 -16.69 10.35
C GLY A 75 -7.73 -16.02 10.01
N THR A 76 -7.70 -14.69 10.04
CA THR A 76 -6.57 -13.90 9.56
C THR A 76 -5.36 -14.10 10.46
N PRO A 77 -4.19 -14.48 9.91
CA PRO A 77 -2.98 -14.62 10.70
C PRO A 77 -2.67 -13.33 11.47
N LEU A 78 -2.25 -13.45 12.71
CA LEU A 78 -1.79 -12.31 13.50
C LEU A 78 -0.29 -12.11 13.30
N LEU A 79 0.16 -10.86 13.42
CA LEU A 79 1.59 -10.62 13.56
C LEU A 79 2.09 -11.37 14.81
N PRO A 80 3.21 -12.11 14.72
CA PRO A 80 3.74 -12.90 15.82
C PRO A 80 4.20 -12.05 17.01
N VAL A 81 4.45 -10.76 16.78
CA VAL A 81 4.90 -9.79 17.77
C VAL A 81 4.11 -8.49 17.65
N LYS A 82 4.02 -7.74 18.75
CA LYS A 82 3.53 -6.36 18.73
C LYS A 82 4.59 -5.48 18.07
N LEU A 83 4.20 -4.72 17.06
CA LEU A 83 5.10 -3.78 16.40
C LEU A 83 5.15 -2.46 17.16
N GLN A 84 6.31 -1.83 17.19
CA GLN A 84 6.45 -0.43 17.55
C GLN A 84 5.99 0.46 16.40
N GLU A 85 5.56 1.69 16.69
CA GLU A 85 5.14 2.64 15.65
C GLU A 85 6.22 2.87 14.58
N SER A 86 7.49 2.95 15.00
CA SER A 86 8.62 3.11 14.07
C SER A 86 8.79 1.92 13.13
N GLU A 87 8.55 0.70 13.62
CA GLU A 87 8.62 -0.53 12.83
C GLU A 87 7.43 -0.65 11.89
N PHE A 88 6.26 -0.12 12.28
CA PHE A 88 5.10 -0.07 11.42
C PHE A 88 5.29 0.96 10.30
N VAL A 89 5.73 2.19 10.61
CA VAL A 89 5.87 3.27 9.63
C VAL A 89 7.06 3.07 8.69
N LYS A 90 8.18 2.60 9.23
CA LYS A 90 9.44 2.42 8.50
C LYS A 90 10.04 1.07 8.86
N ALA A 91 9.36 0.00 8.44
CA ALA A 91 9.76 -1.36 8.72
C ALA A 91 11.22 -1.62 8.31
N PRO A 92 12.09 -2.07 9.23
CA PRO A 92 13.36 -2.67 8.85
C PRO A 92 13.12 -3.95 8.04
N VAL A 93 14.15 -4.44 7.34
CA VAL A 93 14.04 -5.63 6.47
C VAL A 93 13.48 -6.84 7.22
N SER A 94 13.89 -7.04 8.48
CA SER A 94 13.38 -8.11 9.34
C SER A 94 11.86 -8.03 9.54
N THR A 95 11.33 -6.84 9.87
CA THR A 95 9.90 -6.61 10.04
C THR A 95 9.15 -6.78 8.73
N ALA A 96 9.67 -6.25 7.61
CA ALA A 96 9.05 -6.39 6.30
C ALA A 96 8.93 -7.86 5.86
N ARG A 97 9.99 -8.65 6.07
CA ARG A 97 9.98 -10.10 5.83
C ARG A 97 9.00 -10.83 6.74
N MET A 98 8.97 -10.48 8.02
CA MET A 98 8.02 -11.06 8.97
C MET A 98 6.57 -10.82 8.53
N ILE A 99 6.24 -9.59 8.09
CA ILE A 99 4.92 -9.26 7.55
C ILE A 99 4.61 -10.14 6.33
N ARG A 100 5.54 -10.19 5.35
CA ARG A 100 5.37 -11.04 4.16
C ARG A 100 5.16 -12.52 4.52
N SER A 101 5.95 -13.06 5.45
CA SER A 101 5.86 -14.45 5.90
C SER A 101 4.54 -14.75 6.60
N THR A 102 4.07 -13.83 7.45
CA THR A 102 2.82 -13.96 8.21
C THR A 102 1.62 -14.09 7.27
N TYR A 103 1.61 -13.30 6.20
CA TYR A 103 0.51 -13.25 5.23
C TYR A 103 0.84 -13.98 3.93
N ARG A 104 1.77 -14.94 3.96
CA ARG A 104 2.31 -15.57 2.75
C ARG A 104 1.26 -16.29 1.92
N SER A 105 0.25 -16.84 2.60
CA SER A 105 -0.84 -17.63 2.02
C SER A 105 -1.86 -16.81 1.22
N LEU A 106 -1.89 -15.48 1.38
CA LEU A 106 -2.79 -14.64 0.58
C LEU A 106 -2.42 -14.78 -0.90
N SER A 107 -3.42 -14.93 -1.75
CA SER A 107 -3.28 -14.78 -3.20
C SER A 107 -3.10 -13.29 -3.57
N PRO A 108 -2.51 -12.98 -4.75
CA PRO A 108 -2.46 -11.60 -5.26
C PRO A 108 -3.84 -10.93 -5.35
N GLN A 109 -4.89 -11.70 -5.62
CA GLN A 109 -6.29 -11.29 -5.64
C GLN A 109 -6.70 -10.73 -4.26
N GLU A 110 -6.42 -11.50 -3.20
CA GLU A 110 -6.75 -11.13 -1.82
C GLU A 110 -5.88 -9.98 -1.33
N ALA A 111 -4.59 -10.00 -1.64
CA ALA A 111 -3.66 -8.94 -1.29
C ALA A 111 -3.93 -7.61 -2.05
N ALA A 112 -4.74 -7.62 -3.10
CA ALA A 112 -5.23 -6.40 -3.75
C ALA A 112 -6.51 -5.85 -3.10
N SER A 113 -7.15 -6.60 -2.19
CA SER A 113 -8.44 -6.24 -1.61
C SER A 113 -8.30 -5.30 -0.41
N VAL A 114 -8.91 -4.11 -0.51
CA VAL A 114 -9.07 -3.15 0.61
C VAL A 114 -9.68 -3.82 1.84
N ASN A 115 -10.69 -4.67 1.65
CA ASN A 115 -11.43 -5.29 2.75
C ASN A 115 -10.58 -6.31 3.51
N VAL A 116 -9.71 -7.04 2.81
CA VAL A 116 -8.79 -8.00 3.44
C VAL A 116 -7.80 -7.25 4.34
N TRP A 117 -7.19 -6.17 3.86
CA TRP A 117 -6.24 -5.40 4.66
C TRP A 117 -6.88 -4.63 5.81
N ASN A 118 -8.11 -4.12 5.63
CA ASN A 118 -8.88 -3.57 6.73
C ASN A 118 -9.11 -4.62 7.82
N ALA A 119 -9.54 -5.84 7.44
CA ALA A 119 -9.75 -6.94 8.39
C ALA A 119 -8.46 -7.31 9.14
N ILE A 120 -7.36 -7.51 8.39
CA ILE A 120 -6.05 -7.83 8.97
C ILE A 120 -5.62 -6.75 9.95
N THR A 121 -5.69 -5.48 9.55
CA THR A 121 -5.24 -4.36 10.38
C THR A 121 -6.08 -4.24 11.65
N LEU A 122 -7.41 -4.32 11.53
CA LEU A 122 -8.32 -4.23 12.67
C LEU A 122 -8.17 -5.41 13.62
N HIS A 123 -7.97 -6.63 13.10
CA HIS A 123 -7.71 -7.82 13.92
C HIS A 123 -6.38 -7.69 14.68
N ASN A 124 -5.34 -7.15 14.06
CA ASN A 124 -4.08 -6.86 14.75
C ASN A 124 -4.22 -5.73 15.80
N ILE A 125 -5.15 -4.79 15.63
CA ILE A 125 -5.45 -3.79 16.67
C ILE A 125 -6.24 -4.41 17.82
N GLN A 126 -7.22 -5.26 17.51
CA GLN A 126 -8.03 -6.00 18.49
C GLN A 126 -7.15 -6.87 19.40
N GLU A 127 -6.16 -7.54 18.82
CA GLU A 127 -5.25 -8.45 19.53
C GLU A 127 -3.95 -7.76 20.01
N ASP A 128 -3.97 -6.43 20.14
CA ASP A 128 -2.89 -5.58 20.65
C ASP A 128 -1.52 -5.79 19.94
N ARG A 129 -1.54 -6.18 18.66
CA ARG A 129 -0.34 -6.27 17.81
C ARG A 129 0.03 -4.93 17.17
N LEU A 130 -0.95 -4.04 17.04
CA LEU A 130 -0.82 -2.67 16.55
C LEU A 130 -1.67 -1.73 17.41
N GLU A 131 -1.25 -0.48 17.58
CA GLU A 131 -2.10 0.54 18.18
C GLU A 131 -2.78 1.40 17.12
N ALA A 132 -4.02 1.82 17.36
CA ALA A 132 -4.80 2.61 16.41
C ALA A 132 -4.12 3.94 16.00
N PRO A 133 -3.46 4.70 16.91
CA PRO A 133 -2.72 5.90 16.55
C PRO A 133 -1.67 5.70 15.45
N TYR A 134 -1.05 4.50 15.35
CA TYR A 134 0.00 4.24 14.36
C TYR A 134 -0.52 4.42 12.93
N LEU A 135 -1.82 4.23 12.69
CA LEU A 135 -2.47 4.44 11.40
C LEU A 135 -2.38 5.90 10.91
N ALA A 136 -2.25 6.85 11.83
CA ALA A 136 -2.10 8.28 11.51
C ALA A 136 -0.64 8.72 11.31
N ALA A 137 0.32 7.84 11.60
CA ALA A 137 1.74 8.18 11.54
C ALA A 137 2.23 8.34 10.09
N SER A 138 3.38 9.01 9.94
CA SER A 138 3.98 9.31 8.64
C SER A 138 5.49 9.17 8.66
N SER A 139 6.08 9.03 7.47
CA SER A 139 7.53 8.89 7.27
C SER A 139 8.37 10.10 7.71
N ASP A 140 7.74 11.22 8.07
CA ASP A 140 8.39 12.46 8.51
C ASP A 140 8.80 12.47 10.01
N LYS A 141 8.88 11.28 10.63
CA LYS A 141 9.24 11.06 12.05
C LYS A 141 8.22 11.61 13.06
N THR A 142 7.06 12.08 12.62
CA THR A 142 6.00 12.52 13.52
C THR A 142 5.16 11.33 13.96
N SER A 143 5.02 11.11 15.27
CA SER A 143 4.17 10.03 15.75
C SER A 143 2.71 10.23 15.38
N GLY A 144 1.97 9.13 15.21
CA GLY A 144 0.57 9.20 14.82
C GLY A 144 -0.27 9.92 15.86
N ARG A 145 -0.03 9.64 17.15
CA ARG A 145 -0.66 10.37 18.26
C ARG A 145 -0.37 11.86 18.21
N HIS A 146 0.89 12.26 17.99
CA HIS A 146 1.23 13.69 17.89
C HIS A 146 0.54 14.35 16.70
N ARG A 147 0.49 13.67 15.55
CA ARG A 147 -0.15 14.19 14.33
C ARG A 147 -1.66 14.40 14.53
N ILE A 148 -2.34 13.47 15.21
CA ILE A 148 -3.75 13.63 15.60
C ILE A 148 -3.90 14.83 16.55
N GLN A 149 -3.10 14.93 17.59
CA GLN A 149 -3.16 16.04 18.55
C GLN A 149 -2.94 17.39 17.89
N LYS A 150 -1.96 17.48 16.99
CA LYS A 150 -1.67 18.68 16.20
C LYS A 150 -2.89 19.09 15.37
N ALA A 151 -3.51 18.15 14.68
CA ALA A 151 -4.73 18.40 13.89
C ALA A 151 -5.89 18.88 14.77
N LEU A 152 -6.11 18.24 15.93
CA LEU A 152 -7.21 18.56 16.83
C LEU A 152 -7.03 19.91 17.56
N ARG A 153 -5.78 20.30 17.85
CA ARG A 153 -5.42 21.51 18.62
C ARG A 153 -5.06 22.73 17.76
N ALA A 154 -5.08 22.61 16.43
CA ALA A 154 -4.83 23.73 15.53
C ALA A 154 -5.78 24.91 15.85
N ARG A 155 -5.19 26.10 16.07
CA ARG A 155 -5.93 27.32 16.43
C ARG A 155 -6.64 27.93 15.24
N ASP A 156 -5.97 27.96 14.08
CA ASP A 156 -6.57 28.46 12.85
C ASP A 156 -7.62 27.47 12.34
N ARG A 157 -8.85 27.94 12.12
CA ARG A 157 -9.99 27.10 11.76
C ARG A 157 -9.81 26.44 10.38
N LYS A 158 -9.21 27.15 9.42
CA LYS A 158 -9.01 26.63 8.05
C LYS A 158 -7.92 25.55 8.06
N GLN A 159 -6.82 25.81 8.74
CA GLN A 159 -5.72 24.89 8.94
C GLN A 159 -6.16 23.65 9.72
N LYS A 160 -6.93 23.83 10.81
CA LYS A 160 -7.53 22.74 11.58
C LYS A 160 -8.35 21.84 10.70
N ARG A 161 -9.25 22.41 9.89
CA ARG A 161 -10.12 21.62 9.01
C ARG A 161 -9.32 20.78 8.03
N LYS A 162 -8.30 21.38 7.41
CA LYS A 162 -7.38 20.68 6.50
C LYS A 162 -6.62 19.56 7.22
N GLN A 163 -6.02 19.85 8.36
CA GLN A 163 -5.21 18.88 9.10
C GLN A 163 -6.04 17.69 9.61
N VAL A 164 -7.27 17.94 10.08
CA VAL A 164 -8.20 16.88 10.47
C VAL A 164 -8.54 16.00 9.26
N ASP A 165 -8.95 16.60 8.15
CA ASP A 165 -9.29 15.88 6.92
C ASP A 165 -8.11 15.06 6.38
N ASP A 166 -6.91 15.64 6.35
CA ASP A 166 -5.68 14.96 5.93
C ASP A 166 -5.33 13.80 6.87
N CYS A 167 -5.51 13.96 8.19
CA CYS A 167 -5.23 12.91 9.17
C CYS A 167 -6.22 11.75 9.08
N VAL A 168 -7.52 12.02 8.92
CA VAL A 168 -8.54 10.98 8.66
C VAL A 168 -8.20 10.20 7.39
N ARG A 169 -7.83 10.90 6.32
CA ARG A 169 -7.38 10.24 5.08
C ARG A 169 -6.15 9.37 5.29
N THR A 170 -5.18 9.82 6.07
CA THR A 170 -4.00 9.01 6.40
C THR A 170 -4.41 7.73 7.12
N VAL A 171 -5.27 7.78 8.14
CA VAL A 171 -5.73 6.58 8.86
C VAL A 171 -6.35 5.54 7.90
N PHE A 172 -7.28 5.96 7.03
CA PHE A 172 -7.90 5.05 6.07
C PHE A 172 -6.93 4.52 5.01
N ARG A 173 -5.98 5.35 4.55
CA ARG A 173 -4.90 4.92 3.65
C ARG A 173 -4.07 3.79 4.25
N THR A 174 -3.58 4.03 5.47
CA THR A 174 -2.69 3.12 6.17
C THR A 174 -3.36 1.77 6.46
N MET A 175 -4.65 1.79 6.80
CA MET A 175 -5.42 0.59 7.16
C MET A 175 -5.74 -0.31 5.96
N GLY A 176 -6.04 0.26 4.79
CA GLY A 176 -6.44 -0.55 3.63
C GLY A 176 -6.55 0.21 2.31
N GLY A 177 -6.06 1.45 2.22
CA GLY A 177 -6.15 2.29 1.01
C GLY A 177 -7.37 3.22 0.98
N LEU A 178 -7.24 4.33 0.25
CA LEU A 178 -8.20 5.45 0.34
C LEU A 178 -9.45 5.32 -0.55
N ARG A 179 -9.42 4.63 -1.71
CA ARG A 179 -10.50 4.73 -2.71
C ARG A 179 -10.74 3.48 -3.56
N ARG A 180 -12.02 3.11 -3.75
CA ARG A 180 -12.50 2.18 -4.79
C ARG A 180 -12.16 2.67 -6.22
N ILE A 181 -12.31 3.97 -6.51
CA ILE A 181 -12.15 4.53 -7.87
C ILE A 181 -10.68 4.65 -8.32
N ARG A 182 -9.73 4.84 -7.40
CA ARG A 182 -8.28 4.68 -7.70
C ARG A 182 -7.84 3.21 -7.62
N GLY A 183 -8.75 2.31 -7.29
CA GLY A 183 -8.56 0.88 -7.23
C GLY A 183 -7.43 0.41 -6.30
N TYR A 184 -6.92 -0.75 -6.65
CA TYR A 184 -5.85 -1.56 -6.05
C TYR A 184 -4.53 -0.79 -5.85
N VAL A 185 -4.32 0.28 -6.63
CA VAL A 185 -3.14 1.15 -6.53
C VAL A 185 -2.97 1.66 -5.10
N SER A 186 -4.05 2.14 -4.47
CA SER A 186 -3.99 2.69 -3.12
C SER A 186 -3.74 1.62 -2.05
N VAL A 187 -4.15 0.38 -2.28
CA VAL A 187 -3.84 -0.75 -1.39
C VAL A 187 -2.36 -1.08 -1.46
N ILE A 188 -1.75 -0.97 -2.64
CA ILE A 188 -0.36 -1.37 -2.87
C ILE A 188 0.63 -0.27 -2.45
N SER A 189 0.25 1.00 -2.58
CA SER A 189 1.11 2.15 -2.22
C SER A 189 0.88 2.65 -0.80
N ASP A 190 -0.37 2.71 -0.35
CA ASP A 190 -0.75 3.50 0.83
C ASP A 190 -0.99 2.63 2.07
N CYS A 191 -1.41 1.37 1.90
CA CYS A 191 -1.58 0.44 3.03
C CYS A 191 -0.23 -0.15 3.43
N THR A 192 0.16 0.06 4.70
CA THR A 192 1.48 -0.32 5.22
C THR A 192 1.74 -1.82 5.13
N LEU A 193 0.83 -2.66 5.65
CA LEU A 193 1.03 -4.11 5.67
C LEU A 193 1.02 -4.69 4.24
N SER A 194 0.08 -4.23 3.42
CA SER A 194 -0.03 -4.61 2.01
C SER A 194 1.23 -4.30 1.23
N ARG A 195 1.79 -3.09 1.38
CA ARG A 195 3.04 -2.69 0.73
C ARG A 195 4.15 -3.71 0.98
N HIS A 196 4.35 -4.14 2.22
CA HIS A 196 5.41 -5.11 2.55
C HIS A 196 5.11 -6.51 1.98
N TRP A 197 3.84 -6.89 1.92
CA TRP A 197 3.43 -8.11 1.23
C TRP A 197 3.81 -8.05 -0.26
N TRP A 198 3.46 -6.97 -0.97
CA TRP A 198 3.73 -6.82 -2.40
C TRP A 198 5.22 -6.70 -2.72
N MET A 199 5.99 -6.00 -1.89
CA MET A 199 7.45 -5.99 -1.99
C MET A 199 8.03 -7.41 -1.91
N GLY A 200 7.64 -8.17 -0.87
CA GLY A 200 8.12 -9.53 -0.70
C GLY A 200 7.69 -10.48 -1.81
N HIS A 201 6.43 -10.40 -2.24
CA HIS A 201 5.91 -11.16 -3.37
C HIS A 201 6.72 -10.89 -4.65
N THR A 202 7.07 -9.62 -4.89
CA THR A 202 7.88 -9.20 -6.03
C THR A 202 9.29 -9.80 -5.97
N ILE A 203 9.95 -9.68 -4.81
CA ILE A 203 11.31 -10.21 -4.59
C ILE A 203 11.34 -11.73 -4.78
N GLU A 204 10.38 -12.44 -4.20
CA GLU A 204 10.25 -13.90 -4.34
C GLU A 204 10.02 -14.32 -5.80
N ASN A 205 9.16 -13.61 -6.54
CA ASN A 205 8.91 -13.89 -7.96
C ASN A 205 10.13 -13.58 -8.85
N ALA A 206 10.97 -12.63 -8.45
CA ALA A 206 12.25 -12.39 -9.09
C ALA A 206 13.28 -13.49 -8.75
N VAL A 207 12.99 -14.40 -7.82
CA VAL A 207 13.92 -15.44 -7.34
C VAL A 207 15.19 -14.80 -6.76
N LEU A 208 15.01 -13.68 -6.08
CA LEU A 208 16.07 -13.00 -5.34
C LEU A 208 15.75 -13.15 -3.86
N ASP A 209 16.74 -13.47 -3.03
CA ASP A 209 16.62 -13.34 -1.58
C ASP A 209 17.80 -12.53 -1.05
N ASP A 210 17.72 -11.22 -1.29
CA ASP A 210 18.78 -10.27 -0.98
C ASP A 210 18.23 -9.17 -0.06
N ASN A 211 18.89 -8.95 1.09
CA ASN A 211 18.57 -7.84 2.00
C ASN A 211 18.59 -6.50 1.28
N ARG A 212 19.51 -6.35 0.32
CA ARG A 212 19.64 -5.12 -0.46
C ARG A 212 18.45 -4.90 -1.38
N ALA A 213 17.86 -5.96 -1.94
CA ALA A 213 16.62 -5.85 -2.71
C ALA A 213 15.47 -5.33 -1.85
N TRP A 214 15.34 -5.84 -0.61
CA TRP A 214 14.37 -5.33 0.35
C TRP A 214 14.61 -3.86 0.68
N GLU A 215 15.85 -3.46 0.94
CA GLU A 215 16.21 -2.08 1.27
C GLU A 215 15.88 -1.10 0.13
N GLU A 216 16.32 -1.42 -1.09
CA GLU A 216 16.11 -0.57 -2.27
C GLU A 216 14.62 -0.47 -2.63
N LEU A 217 13.90 -1.60 -2.62
CA LEU A 217 12.45 -1.56 -2.82
C LEU A 217 11.74 -0.79 -1.71
N ASN A 218 12.13 -0.93 -0.44
CA ASN A 218 11.50 -0.19 0.65
C ASN A 218 11.70 1.33 0.48
N ARG A 219 12.87 1.74 -0.01
CA ARG A 219 13.18 3.14 -0.26
C ARG A 219 12.31 3.73 -1.37
N PHE A 220 12.08 2.96 -2.43
CA PHE A 220 11.52 3.46 -3.67
C PHE A 220 10.11 2.95 -4.00
N TRP A 221 9.52 2.12 -3.15
CA TRP A 221 8.27 1.41 -3.44
C TRP A 221 7.14 2.33 -3.90
N GLY A 222 6.96 3.50 -3.26
CA GLY A 222 5.90 4.42 -3.65
C GLY A 222 5.95 4.82 -5.12
N VAL A 223 7.16 5.11 -5.62
CA VAL A 223 7.41 5.51 -7.01
C VAL A 223 7.28 4.32 -7.96
N ILE A 224 7.84 3.17 -7.57
CA ILE A 224 7.75 1.92 -8.35
C ILE A 224 6.29 1.48 -8.50
N ALA A 225 5.53 1.48 -7.40
CA ALA A 225 4.11 1.13 -7.36
C ALA A 225 3.28 2.09 -8.21
N GLU A 226 3.49 3.40 -8.07
CA GLU A 226 2.78 4.39 -8.88
C GLU A 226 3.07 4.21 -10.37
N TYR A 227 4.35 4.06 -10.75
CA TYR A 227 4.75 3.88 -12.14
C TYR A 227 4.19 2.57 -12.73
N ALA A 228 4.33 1.46 -12.01
CA ALA A 228 3.85 0.16 -12.44
C ALA A 228 2.32 0.12 -12.61
N MET A 229 1.58 0.89 -11.81
CA MET A 229 0.13 0.97 -11.91
C MET A 229 -0.35 1.91 -13.02
N GLN A 230 0.35 3.01 -13.27
CA GLN A 230 0.05 3.92 -14.37
C GLN A 230 0.37 3.31 -15.73
N ARG A 231 1.44 2.51 -15.80
CA ARG A 231 1.92 1.93 -17.06
C ARG A 231 1.55 0.45 -17.24
N LEU A 232 1.05 -0.23 -16.20
CA LEU A 232 0.57 -1.63 -16.15
C LEU A 232 1.58 -2.73 -16.51
N THR A 233 2.89 -2.44 -16.47
CA THR A 233 3.89 -3.30 -17.15
C THR A 233 4.98 -3.88 -16.27
N ILE A 234 5.35 -3.18 -15.19
CA ILE A 234 6.56 -3.51 -14.44
C ILE A 234 6.26 -4.55 -13.35
N ILE A 235 5.36 -4.28 -12.39
CA ILE A 235 5.06 -5.22 -11.27
C ILE A 235 4.50 -6.57 -11.75
N GLY A 236 3.75 -6.60 -12.86
CA GLY A 236 3.15 -7.82 -13.38
C GLY A 236 4.10 -8.69 -14.21
N SER A 237 5.29 -8.20 -14.58
CA SER A 237 6.27 -8.95 -15.36
C SER A 237 7.44 -9.40 -14.47
N PRO A 238 7.56 -10.69 -14.14
CA PRO A 238 8.66 -11.20 -13.33
C PRO A 238 10.04 -10.90 -13.92
N VAL A 239 10.14 -10.86 -15.25
CA VAL A 239 11.40 -10.58 -15.97
C VAL A 239 11.79 -9.11 -15.83
N LEU A 240 10.84 -8.19 -15.96
CA LEU A 240 11.11 -6.76 -15.76
C LEU A 240 11.39 -6.45 -14.30
N MET A 241 10.63 -7.02 -13.36
CA MET A 241 10.93 -6.84 -11.93
C MET A 241 12.29 -7.39 -11.56
N TYR A 242 12.68 -8.55 -12.10
CA TYR A 242 14.02 -9.07 -11.91
C TYR A 242 15.09 -8.09 -12.42
N GLY A 243 14.93 -7.58 -13.64
CA GLY A 243 15.85 -6.59 -14.21
C GLY A 243 15.93 -5.30 -13.39
N LEU A 244 14.78 -4.77 -12.94
CA LEU A 244 14.71 -3.60 -12.08
C LEU A 244 15.44 -3.84 -10.75
N ILE A 245 15.10 -4.91 -10.04
CA ILE A 245 15.68 -5.21 -8.73
C ILE A 245 17.19 -5.41 -8.87
N THR A 246 17.63 -6.19 -9.86
CA THR A 246 19.06 -6.41 -10.16
C THR A 246 19.77 -5.10 -10.47
N HIS A 247 19.13 -4.21 -11.23
CA HIS A 247 19.68 -2.90 -11.52
C HIS A 247 19.82 -2.05 -10.24
N LEU A 248 18.77 -1.98 -9.41
CA LEU A 248 18.80 -1.22 -8.16
C LEU A 248 19.84 -1.75 -7.16
N THR A 249 20.01 -3.06 -7.07
CA THR A 249 21.00 -3.67 -6.17
C THR A 249 22.43 -3.54 -6.70
N SER A 250 22.64 -3.54 -8.03
CA SER A 250 23.97 -3.43 -8.64
C SER A 250 24.42 -1.98 -8.85
N HIS A 251 23.48 -1.07 -9.10
CA HIS A 251 23.70 0.34 -9.38
C HIS A 251 22.85 1.17 -8.42
N PRO A 252 23.40 1.60 -7.27
CA PRO A 252 22.65 2.38 -6.29
C PRO A 252 22.02 3.59 -6.94
N VAL A 253 20.70 3.70 -6.84
CA VAL A 253 19.98 4.89 -7.25
C VAL A 253 19.96 5.85 -6.07
N ASP A 254 20.57 7.01 -6.26
CA ASP A 254 20.72 8.05 -5.24
C ASP A 254 19.49 8.97 -5.14
N THR A 255 18.73 9.11 -6.24
CA THR A 255 17.60 10.04 -6.34
C THR A 255 16.35 9.41 -6.95
N GLN A 256 15.17 9.92 -6.54
CA GLN A 256 13.90 9.53 -7.14
C GLN A 256 13.85 9.84 -8.66
N ALA A 257 14.42 10.96 -9.10
CA ALA A 257 14.42 11.34 -10.52
C ALA A 257 15.16 10.31 -11.39
N ARG A 258 16.28 9.79 -10.90
CA ARG A 258 17.06 8.75 -11.60
C ARG A 258 16.32 7.42 -11.64
N LEU A 259 15.59 7.05 -10.58
CA LEU A 259 14.69 5.90 -10.61
C LEU A 259 13.59 6.07 -11.65
N GLU A 260 12.93 7.24 -11.67
CA GLU A 260 11.87 7.51 -12.66
C GLU A 260 12.39 7.41 -14.09
N GLU A 261 13.64 7.81 -14.33
CA GLU A 261 14.29 7.62 -15.63
C GLU A 261 14.50 6.14 -15.96
N VAL A 262 15.01 5.34 -15.03
CA VAL A 262 15.14 3.88 -15.20
C VAL A 262 13.78 3.25 -15.50
N LEU A 263 12.75 3.60 -14.74
CA LEU A 263 11.38 3.11 -14.95
C LEU A 263 10.82 3.54 -16.31
N LYS A 264 11.05 4.79 -16.73
CA LYS A 264 10.69 5.28 -18.08
C LYS A 264 11.37 4.47 -19.18
N ARG A 265 12.67 4.22 -19.05
CA ARG A 265 13.44 3.41 -20.00
C ARG A 265 12.88 1.98 -20.06
N MET A 266 12.64 1.35 -18.92
CA MET A 266 11.98 0.03 -18.86
C MET A 266 10.59 0.01 -19.48
N GLY A 267 9.80 1.07 -19.30
CA GLY A 267 8.49 1.22 -19.91
C GLY A 267 8.55 1.31 -21.43
N VAL A 268 9.53 2.04 -21.98
CA VAL A 268 9.80 2.11 -23.42
C VAL A 268 10.19 0.73 -23.95
N LEU A 269 11.12 0.05 -23.28
CA LEU A 269 11.55 -1.30 -23.63
C LEU A 269 10.37 -2.27 -23.65
N PHE A 270 9.45 -2.20 -22.68
CA PHE A 270 8.25 -3.03 -22.72
C PHE A 270 7.35 -2.72 -23.93
N SER A 271 7.18 -1.44 -24.27
CA SER A 271 6.30 -1.00 -25.36
C SER A 271 6.83 -1.31 -26.76
N GLU A 272 8.16 -1.29 -26.94
CA GLU A 272 8.83 -1.64 -28.20
C GLU A 272 8.83 -3.16 -28.46
N VAL A 273 8.59 -3.95 -27.41
CA VAL A 273 8.95 -5.37 -27.39
C VAL A 273 7.74 -6.28 -27.16
N SER A 274 6.53 -5.73 -27.02
CA SER A 274 5.29 -6.51 -26.94
C SER A 274 5.06 -7.32 -28.24
N GLY A 275 5.67 -8.50 -28.31
CA GLY A 275 5.79 -9.37 -29.48
C GLY A 275 6.92 -10.43 -29.39
N HIS A 276 7.89 -10.29 -28.49
CA HIS A 276 9.03 -11.24 -28.34
C HIS A 276 9.15 -11.79 -26.91
N SER A 277 9.55 -13.06 -26.75
CA SER A 277 9.86 -13.66 -25.43
C SER A 277 11.27 -13.26 -24.99
N TRP A 278 11.39 -12.57 -23.86
CA TRP A 278 12.68 -12.12 -23.33
C TRP A 278 13.13 -13.00 -22.17
N SER A 279 14.41 -13.35 -22.17
CA SER A 279 15.07 -13.95 -21.02
C SER A 279 15.46 -12.87 -20.01
N ARG A 280 15.79 -13.29 -18.78
CA ARG A 280 16.29 -12.39 -17.72
C ARG A 280 17.58 -11.67 -18.13
N ASN A 281 18.43 -12.35 -18.90
CA ASN A 281 19.71 -11.82 -19.36
C ASN A 281 19.50 -10.68 -20.36
N ASP A 282 18.53 -10.81 -21.28
CA ASP A 282 18.26 -9.78 -22.29
C ASP A 282 17.88 -8.44 -21.64
N VAL A 283 17.04 -8.47 -20.59
CA VAL A 283 16.65 -7.25 -19.85
C VAL A 283 17.82 -6.65 -19.08
N GLN A 284 18.66 -7.49 -18.47
CA GLN A 284 19.83 -7.05 -17.72
C GLN A 284 20.88 -6.42 -18.63
N ASP A 285 21.14 -7.02 -19.79
CA ASP A 285 22.10 -6.51 -20.78
C ASP A 285 21.65 -5.17 -21.34
N LEU A 286 20.37 -5.02 -21.68
CA LEU A 286 19.82 -3.74 -22.11
C LEU A 286 19.92 -2.63 -21.05
N LEU A 287 19.62 -2.97 -19.79
CA LEU A 287 19.74 -2.00 -18.70
C LEU A 287 21.20 -1.63 -18.42
N SER A 288 22.16 -2.50 -18.76
CA SER A 288 23.59 -2.29 -18.53
C SER A 288 24.27 -1.56 -19.70
N GLN A 289 23.92 -1.86 -20.96
CA GLN A 289 24.53 -1.31 -22.17
C GLN A 289 24.30 0.20 -22.38
N ARG A 290 23.30 0.80 -21.72
CA ARG A 290 22.94 2.23 -21.87
C ARG A 290 23.13 3.08 -20.60
N VAL A 291 23.91 2.58 -19.64
CA VAL A 291 24.37 3.35 -18.45
C VAL A 291 25.74 4.00 -18.71
N SER A 292 26.43 3.58 -19.78
CA SER A 292 27.73 4.12 -20.20
C SER A 292 27.65 5.29 -21.19
N THR A 293 26.46 5.86 -21.41
CA THR A 293 26.19 7.05 -22.24
C THR A 293 25.26 7.99 -21.51
#